data_AF-A0A6B3AH20-F1
#
_entry.id   AF-A0A6B3AH20-F1
#
_cell.length_a   1.000
_cell.length_b   1.000
_cell.length_c   1.000
_cell.angle_alpha   90.00
_cell.angle_beta   90.00
_cell.angle_gamma   90.00
#
_symmetry.space_group_name_H-M   'P 1'
#
loop_
_entity.id
_entity.type
_entity.pdbx_description
1 polymer ?
#
loop_
_entity_poly.entity_id
_entity_poly.type
_entity_poly.pdbx_seq_one_letter_code
_entity_poly.pdbx_strand_id
1 'polypeptide(L)'
;MAALSRAVGRDLGLTAPELTLLEYAALMHDIGQLSLVDPVPAGATSALPVTEQRRIALLGGAVVRQTGVDPEVARIVEQQCDPHPGQPLAARIVRVVNAYEEKSREGGPGGPLTALEDLRFGTAGEYAPEVVAALARVLARNTEVGREHGDGAW
;
A
#
# COMPACT_ATOMS: atom_id res chain seq x y z
N MET A 1 -7.08 -0.38 -1.98
CA MET A 1 -6.00 -0.94 -1.15
C MET A 1 -5.81 -2.46 -1.32
N ALA A 2 -6.59 -3.31 -0.65
CA ALA A 2 -6.27 -4.75 -0.52
C ALA A 2 -6.20 -5.55 -1.84
N ALA A 3 -7.14 -5.32 -2.77
CA ALA A 3 -7.14 -6.02 -4.07
C ALA A 3 -5.89 -5.69 -4.91
N LEU A 4 -5.48 -4.42 -4.91
CA LEU A 4 -4.27 -3.97 -5.61
C LEU A 4 -3.01 -4.53 -4.93
N SER A 5 -2.94 -4.51 -3.60
CA SER A 5 -1.84 -5.15 -2.84
C SER A 5 -1.72 -6.64 -3.17
N ARG A 6 -2.83 -7.40 -3.20
CA ARG A 6 -2.81 -8.82 -3.59
C ARG A 6 -2.33 -9.02 -5.02
N ALA A 7 -2.75 -8.17 -5.96
CA ALA A 7 -2.32 -8.28 -7.35
C ALA A 7 -0.81 -8.03 -7.49
N VAL A 8 -0.27 -7.03 -6.78
CA VAL A 8 1.17 -6.75 -6.72
C VAL A 8 1.92 -7.90 -6.06
N GLY A 9 1.42 -8.42 -4.93
CA GLY A 9 2.00 -9.57 -4.24
C GLY A 9 2.09 -10.82 -5.13
N ARG A 10 1.04 -11.06 -5.94
CA ARG A 10 1.02 -12.19 -6.89
C ARG A 10 2.04 -12.01 -8.00
N ASP A 11 2.17 -10.79 -8.54
CA ASP A 11 3.17 -10.46 -9.56
C ASP A 11 4.62 -10.64 -9.04
N LEU A 12 4.82 -10.44 -7.73
CA LEU A 12 6.10 -10.65 -7.03
C LEU A 12 6.31 -12.09 -6.53
N GLY A 13 5.38 -13.01 -6.78
CA GLY A 13 5.53 -14.43 -6.44
C GLY A 13 5.20 -14.81 -5.00
N LEU A 14 4.47 -13.97 -4.25
CA LEU A 14 3.96 -14.37 -2.93
C LEU A 14 3.04 -15.60 -3.04
N THR A 15 3.22 -16.54 -2.11
CA THR A 15 2.39 -17.73 -1.96
C THR A 15 0.98 -17.40 -1.47
N ALA A 16 0.04 -18.34 -1.59
CA ALA A 16 -1.33 -18.12 -1.14
C ALA A 16 -1.45 -17.71 0.34
N PRO A 17 -0.72 -18.33 1.30
CA PRO A 17 -0.71 -17.88 2.69
C PRO A 17 -0.16 -16.45 2.87
N GLU A 18 0.94 -16.11 2.19
CA GLU A 18 1.52 -14.77 2.24
C GLU A 18 0.59 -13.71 1.64
N LEU A 19 -0.14 -14.05 0.58
CA LEU A 19 -1.17 -13.18 0.00
C LEU A 19 -2.32 -12.93 0.97
N THR A 20 -2.72 -13.92 1.76
CA THR A 20 -3.73 -13.74 2.83
C THR A 20 -3.22 -12.79 3.90
N LEU A 21 -1.99 -12.96 4.39
CA LEU A 21 -1.39 -12.04 5.37
C LEU A 21 -1.32 -10.60 4.83
N LEU A 22 -0.87 -10.45 3.58
CA LEU A 22 -0.82 -9.16 2.90
C LEU A 22 -2.19 -8.50 2.75
N GLU A 23 -3.22 -9.28 2.39
CA GLU A 23 -4.59 -8.77 2.27
C GLU A 23 -5.11 -8.23 3.60
N TYR A 24 -4.94 -9.00 4.68
CA TYR A 24 -5.36 -8.57 6.02
C TYR A 24 -4.59 -7.33 6.47
N ALA A 25 -3.27 -7.29 6.25
CA ALA A 25 -2.48 -6.11 6.57
C ALA A 25 -2.93 -4.89 5.76
N ALA A 26 -3.20 -5.06 4.46
CA ALA A 26 -3.68 -3.98 3.60
C ALA A 26 -5.08 -3.48 4.01
N LEU A 27 -5.96 -4.34 4.53
CA LEU A 27 -7.26 -3.93 5.08
C LEU A 27 -7.11 -3.14 6.39
N MET A 28 -6.09 -3.45 7.18
CA MET A 28 -5.89 -2.89 8.53
C MET A 28 -4.85 -1.76 8.59
N HIS A 29 -4.16 -1.43 7.49
CA HIS A 29 -2.97 -0.57 7.49
C HIS A 29 -3.17 0.82 8.13
N ASP A 30 -4.37 1.38 8.03
CA ASP A 30 -4.73 2.70 8.54
C ASP A 30 -5.49 2.69 9.88
N ILE A 31 -5.70 1.50 10.47
CA ILE A 31 -6.48 1.39 11.72
C ILE A 31 -5.84 2.18 12.88
N GLY A 32 -4.54 2.45 12.80
CA GLY A 32 -3.82 3.28 13.76
C GLY A 32 -4.29 4.74 13.82
N GLN A 33 -4.90 5.26 12.74
CA GLN A 33 -5.45 6.62 12.73
C GLN A 33 -6.61 6.79 13.72
N LEU A 34 -7.32 5.71 14.08
CA LEU A 34 -8.37 5.72 15.11
C LEU A 34 -7.83 6.03 16.51
N SER A 35 -6.51 5.91 16.71
CA SER A 35 -5.85 6.20 17.98
C SER A 35 -5.33 7.65 18.07
N LEU A 36 -5.55 8.48 17.03
CA LEU A 36 -5.15 9.87 17.01
C LEU A 36 -6.24 10.77 17.60
N VAL A 37 -5.81 11.83 18.30
CA VAL A 37 -6.73 12.86 18.82
C VAL A 37 -7.24 13.72 17.67
N ASP A 38 -6.31 14.21 16.84
CA ASP A 38 -6.62 14.97 15.65
C ASP A 38 -6.52 14.06 14.42
N PRO A 39 -7.53 14.08 13.52
CA PRO A 39 -7.51 13.26 12.33
C PRO A 39 -6.46 13.74 11.34
N VAL A 40 -5.87 12.80 10.59
CA VAL A 40 -4.98 13.12 9.47
C VAL A 40 -5.80 13.80 8.36
N PRO A 41 -5.37 14.96 7.84
CA PRO A 41 -6.07 15.62 6.72
C PRO A 41 -6.25 14.69 5.53
N ALA A 42 -7.49 14.57 5.05
CA ALA A 42 -7.88 13.64 3.98
C ALA A 42 -7.52 12.15 4.22
N GLY A 43 -7.10 11.79 5.45
CA GLY A 43 -6.57 10.47 5.77
C GLY A 43 -5.23 10.13 5.08
N ALA A 44 -4.58 11.10 4.43
CA ALA A 44 -3.40 10.86 3.61
C ALA A 44 -2.13 10.76 4.47
N THR A 45 -1.70 9.53 4.78
CA THR A 45 -0.58 9.28 5.68
C THR A 45 0.78 9.37 5.00
N SER A 46 0.86 9.12 3.69
CA SER A 46 2.14 9.13 2.95
C SER A 46 2.82 10.50 2.90
N ALA A 47 2.05 11.58 3.04
CA ALA A 47 2.57 12.95 3.07
C ALA A 47 3.04 13.41 4.47
N LEU A 48 2.77 12.63 5.53
CA LEU A 48 3.18 12.98 6.89
C LEU A 48 4.70 12.82 7.08
N PRO A 49 5.29 13.48 8.10
CA PRO A 49 6.66 13.18 8.52
C PRO A 49 6.83 11.68 8.82
N VAL A 50 7.95 11.08 8.40
CA VAL A 50 8.21 9.63 8.55
C VAL A 50 8.09 9.15 9.99
N THR A 51 8.47 9.97 10.97
CA THR A 51 8.32 9.67 12.40
C THR A 51 6.86 9.52 12.82
N GLU A 52 5.97 10.34 12.26
CA GLU A 52 4.54 10.29 12.49
C GLU A 52 3.90 9.10 11.80
N GLN A 53 4.28 8.83 10.54
CA GLN A 53 3.85 7.62 9.83
C GLN A 53 4.17 6.35 10.64
N ARG A 54 5.40 6.23 11.16
CA ARG A 54 5.81 5.10 12.01
C ARG A 54 5.01 5.03 13.30
N ARG A 55 4.71 6.17 13.92
CA ARG A 55 3.87 6.20 15.12
C ARG A 55 2.47 5.65 14.83
N ILE A 56 1.86 6.08 13.72
CA ILE A 56 0.53 5.60 13.28
C ILE A 56 0.57 4.09 13.00
N ALA A 57 1.61 3.62 12.30
CA ALA A 57 1.81 2.19 12.03
C ALA A 57 1.90 1.35 13.32
N LEU A 58 2.66 1.82 14.32
CA LEU A 58 2.79 1.15 15.62
C LEU A 58 1.47 1.12 16.40
N LEU A 59 0.70 2.23 16.38
CA LEU A 59 -0.64 2.27 16.98
C LEU A 59 -1.58 1.28 16.27
N GLY A 60 -1.52 1.22 14.93
CA GLY A 60 -2.27 0.28 14.12
C GLY A 60 -1.95 -1.17 14.51
N GLY A 61 -0.68 -1.53 14.60
CA GLY A 61 -0.23 -2.82 15.09
C GLY A 61 -0.79 -3.21 16.45
N ALA A 62 -0.74 -2.28 17.40
CA ALA A 62 -1.28 -2.50 18.74
C ALA A 62 -2.79 -2.83 18.72
N VAL A 63 -3.57 -2.16 17.85
CA VAL A 63 -4.99 -2.48 17.65
C VAL A 63 -5.17 -3.82 16.97
N VAL A 64 -4.41 -4.13 15.90
CA VAL A 64 -4.50 -5.40 15.17
C VAL A 64 -4.26 -6.59 16.11
N ARG A 65 -3.33 -6.49 17.06
CA ARG A 65 -3.07 -7.54 18.06
C ARG A 65 -4.28 -7.87 18.94
N GLN A 66 -5.28 -7.00 19.02
CA GLN A 66 -6.52 -7.22 19.77
C GLN A 66 -7.64 -7.86 18.93
N THR A 67 -7.43 -8.06 17.62
CA THR A 67 -8.48 -8.52 16.70
C THR A 67 -8.56 -10.04 16.53
N GLY A 68 -7.61 -10.80 17.11
CA GLY A 68 -7.56 -12.26 17.00
C GLY A 68 -7.07 -12.81 15.65
N VAL A 69 -6.63 -11.94 14.73
CA VAL A 69 -5.96 -12.35 13.49
C VAL A 69 -4.53 -12.84 13.76
N ASP A 70 -3.90 -13.44 12.76
CA ASP A 70 -2.51 -13.87 12.84
C ASP A 70 -1.59 -12.71 13.30
N PRO A 71 -0.76 -12.88 14.35
CA PRO A 71 0.16 -11.84 14.84
C PRO A 71 1.10 -11.28 13.78
N GLU A 72 1.36 -12.04 12.72
CA GLU A 72 2.15 -11.61 11.58
C GLU A 72 1.51 -10.44 10.83
N VAL A 73 0.18 -10.34 10.80
CA VAL A 73 -0.55 -9.19 10.23
C VAL A 73 -0.18 -7.91 10.98
N ALA A 74 -0.17 -7.96 12.32
CA ALA A 74 0.23 -6.80 13.13
C ALA A 74 1.69 -6.40 12.84
N ARG A 75 2.59 -7.37 12.69
CA ARG A 75 3.99 -7.12 12.36
C ARG A 75 4.14 -6.41 11.01
N ILE A 76 3.39 -6.83 9.99
CA ILE A 76 3.39 -6.17 8.68
C ILE A 76 2.92 -4.72 8.79
N VAL A 77 1.83 -4.47 9.52
CA VAL A 77 1.29 -3.12 9.74
C VAL A 77 2.30 -2.23 10.49
N GLU A 78 2.90 -2.72 11.58
CA GLU A 78 3.89 -1.98 12.38
C GLU A 78 5.09 -1.53 11.54
N GLN A 79 5.53 -2.38 10.61
CA GLN A 79 6.73 -2.16 9.81
C GLN A 79 6.48 -1.44 8.50
N GLN A 80 5.24 -1.08 8.15
CA GLN A 80 4.90 -0.49 6.84
C GLN A 80 5.59 0.87 6.58
N CYS A 81 6.09 1.53 7.63
CA CYS A 81 6.79 2.81 7.55
C CYS A 81 8.30 2.73 7.90
N ASP A 82 8.83 1.51 8.08
CA ASP A 82 10.26 1.29 8.30
C ASP A 82 11.08 1.54 7.02
N PRO A 83 12.40 1.83 7.13
CA PRO A 83 13.26 1.92 5.97
C PRO A 83 13.36 0.59 5.22
N HIS A 84 13.36 0.65 3.89
CA HIS A 84 13.91 -0.41 3.04
C HIS A 84 15.45 -0.39 3.20
N PRO A 85 16.18 -1.51 3.48
CA PRO A 85 15.97 -2.89 3.01
C PRO A 85 15.54 -3.92 4.06
N GLY A 86 15.41 -3.54 5.34
CA GLY A 86 15.03 -4.46 6.43
C GLY A 86 13.53 -4.78 6.51
N GLN A 87 12.72 -4.01 5.79
CA GLN A 87 11.27 -4.14 5.76
C GLN A 87 10.82 -5.44 5.06
N PRO A 88 9.86 -6.21 5.60
CA PRO A 88 9.28 -7.37 4.91
C PRO A 88 8.62 -7.00 3.59
N LEU A 89 8.60 -7.93 2.63
CA LEU A 89 8.03 -7.65 1.30
C LEU A 89 6.56 -7.20 1.38
N ALA A 90 5.74 -7.84 2.22
CA ALA A 90 4.35 -7.45 2.40
C ALA A 90 4.20 -5.99 2.88
N ALA A 91 5.05 -5.55 3.82
CA ALA A 91 5.05 -4.18 4.33
C ALA A 91 5.51 -3.17 3.26
N ARG A 92 6.49 -3.53 2.42
CA ARG A 92 6.88 -2.72 1.24
C ARG A 92 5.71 -2.54 0.26
N ILE A 93 4.94 -3.61 0.02
CA ILE A 93 3.76 -3.58 -0.86
C ILE A 93 2.68 -2.67 -0.27
N VAL A 94 2.36 -2.82 1.01
CA VAL A 94 1.38 -1.95 1.69
C VAL A 94 1.80 -0.48 1.56
N ARG A 95 3.06 -0.15 1.83
CA ARG A 95 3.59 1.21 1.72
C ARG A 95 3.42 1.80 0.33
N VAL A 96 3.88 1.08 -0.70
CA VAL A 96 3.87 1.57 -2.09
C VAL A 96 2.43 1.71 -2.61
N VAL A 97 1.56 0.74 -2.31
CA VAL A 97 0.17 0.78 -2.77
C VAL A 97 -0.61 1.88 -2.06
N ASN A 98 -0.38 2.11 -0.76
CA ASN A 98 -1.02 3.21 -0.04
C ASN A 98 -0.61 4.57 -0.64
N ALA A 99 0.69 4.81 -0.77
CA ALA A 99 1.20 6.05 -1.36
C ALA A 99 0.67 6.28 -2.78
N TYR A 100 0.57 5.21 -3.60
CA TYR A 100 -0.06 5.30 -4.92
C TYR A 100 -1.53 5.74 -4.84
N GLU A 101 -2.34 5.11 -3.98
CA GLU A 101 -3.77 5.43 -3.89
C GLU A 101 -4.02 6.85 -3.38
N GLU A 102 -3.27 7.30 -2.38
CA GLU A 102 -3.37 8.66 -1.85
C GLU A 102 -3.00 9.71 -2.92
N LYS A 103 -1.82 9.58 -3.54
CA LYS A 103 -1.35 10.48 -4.60
C LYS A 103 -2.28 10.48 -5.82
N SER A 104 -2.81 9.31 -6.19
CA SER A 104 -3.74 9.19 -7.32
C SER A 104 -5.05 9.94 -7.06
N ARG A 105 -5.55 9.93 -5.82
CA ARG A 105 -6.77 10.66 -5.44
C ARG A 105 -6.53 12.17 -5.42
N GLU A 106 -5.36 12.61 -4.97
CA GLU A 106 -4.98 14.03 -4.91
C GLU A 106 -4.83 14.66 -6.30
N GLY A 107 -4.24 13.94 -7.26
CA GLY A 107 -3.91 14.48 -8.58
C GLY A 107 -5.06 14.56 -9.61
N GLY A 108 -6.30 14.26 -9.24
CA GLY A 108 -7.46 14.34 -10.16
C GLY A 108 -7.35 13.40 -11.38
N PRO A 109 -7.84 13.79 -12.58
CA PRO A 109 -7.83 12.92 -13.76
C PRO A 109 -6.45 12.41 -14.22
N GLY A 110 -5.39 13.18 -13.94
CA GLY A 110 -4.00 12.79 -14.23
C GLY A 110 -3.31 12.08 -13.06
N GLY A 111 -3.94 12.03 -11.90
CA GLY A 111 -3.37 11.54 -10.64
C GLY A 111 -2.71 10.17 -10.72
N PRO A 112 -3.33 9.14 -11.34
CA PRO A 112 -2.72 7.83 -11.48
C PRO A 112 -1.34 7.83 -12.16
N LEU A 113 -1.16 8.64 -13.21
CA LEU A 113 0.12 8.72 -13.92
C LEU A 113 1.16 9.44 -13.07
N THR A 114 0.81 10.61 -12.54
CA THR A 114 1.69 11.41 -11.68
C THR A 114 2.11 10.65 -10.43
N ALA A 115 1.18 9.92 -9.80
CA ALA A 115 1.48 9.07 -8.64
C ALA A 115 2.53 8.00 -8.97
N LEU A 116 2.43 7.36 -10.14
CA LEU A 116 3.41 6.35 -10.54
C LEU A 116 4.78 6.96 -10.87
N GLU A 117 4.82 8.16 -11.45
CA GLU A 117 6.05 8.91 -11.70
C GLU A 117 6.74 9.30 -10.39
N ASP A 118 5.99 9.86 -9.44
CA ASP A 118 6.48 10.20 -8.10
C ASP A 118 7.08 8.98 -7.38
N LEU A 119 6.39 7.84 -7.41
CA LEU A 119 6.88 6.60 -6.79
C LEU A 119 8.17 6.13 -7.43
N ARG A 120 8.33 6.27 -8.75
CA ARG A 120 9.58 5.96 -9.47
C ARG A 120 10.71 6.89 -9.06
N PHE A 121 10.45 8.18 -8.84
CA PHE A 121 11.47 9.08 -8.29
C PHE A 121 11.89 8.69 -6.86
N GLY A 122 10.94 8.21 -6.04
CA GLY A 122 11.20 7.77 -4.68
C GLY A 122 11.99 6.46 -4.54
N THR A 123 12.29 5.73 -5.63
CA THR A 123 13.02 4.45 -5.54
C THR A 123 14.50 4.59 -5.17
N ALA A 124 15.04 5.82 -5.17
CA ALA A 124 16.41 6.08 -4.72
C ALA A 124 16.61 5.89 -3.20
N GLY A 125 15.52 5.71 -2.43
CA GLY A 125 15.64 5.35 -1.02
C GLY A 125 14.33 5.06 -0.29
N GLU A 126 13.22 5.66 -0.72
CA GLU A 126 11.94 5.55 0.01
C GLU A 126 11.18 4.27 -0.32
N TYR A 127 11.07 3.96 -1.62
CA TYR A 127 10.26 2.85 -2.12
C TYR A 127 11.12 1.75 -2.71
N ALA A 128 10.73 0.50 -2.46
CA ALA A 128 11.38 -0.66 -3.03
C ALA A 128 11.18 -0.69 -4.57
N PRO A 129 12.24 -0.60 -5.39
CA PRO A 129 12.11 -0.53 -6.84
C PRO A 129 11.33 -1.70 -7.46
N GLU A 130 11.53 -2.90 -6.92
CA GLU A 130 10.86 -4.12 -7.37
C GLU A 130 9.33 -4.05 -7.19
N VAL A 131 8.87 -3.42 -6.11
CA VAL A 131 7.45 -3.26 -5.80
C VAL A 131 6.81 -2.20 -6.70
N VAL A 132 7.48 -1.08 -6.92
CA VAL A 132 7.01 -0.02 -7.85
C VAL A 132 6.90 -0.56 -9.27
N ALA A 133 7.88 -1.36 -9.71
CA ALA A 133 7.84 -2.01 -11.02
C ALA A 133 6.68 -3.02 -11.15
N ALA A 134 6.42 -3.81 -10.11
CA ALA A 134 5.29 -4.74 -10.08
C ALA A 134 3.93 -4.01 -10.10
N LEU A 135 3.80 -2.92 -9.33
CA LEU A 135 2.63 -2.05 -9.36
C LEU A 135 2.36 -1.52 -10.78
N ALA A 136 3.41 -1.01 -11.46
CA ALA A 136 3.28 -0.52 -12.83
C ALA A 136 2.75 -1.60 -13.80
N ARG A 137 3.27 -2.84 -13.71
CA ARG A 137 2.80 -3.96 -14.54
C ARG A 137 1.34 -4.34 -14.25
N VAL A 138 0.95 -4.36 -12.98
CA VAL A 138 -0.43 -4.66 -12.58
C VAL A 138 -1.41 -3.62 -13.12
N LEU A 139 -1.06 -2.33 -13.00
CA LEU A 139 -1.90 -1.24 -13.49
C LEU A 139 -2.04 -1.28 -15.02
N ALA A 140 -0.96 -1.54 -15.76
CA ALA A 140 -0.98 -1.69 -17.21
C ALA A 140 -1.98 -2.77 -17.66
N ARG A 141 -1.89 -3.98 -17.08
CA ARG A 141 -2.81 -5.08 -17.39
C ARG A 141 -4.27 -4.76 -17.06
N ASN A 142 -4.54 -4.09 -15.94
CA ASN A 142 -5.91 -3.70 -15.58
C ASN A 142 -6.51 -2.69 -16.58
N THR A 143 -5.69 -1.78 -17.11
CA THR A 143 -6.16 -0.83 -18.14
C THR A 143 -6.38 -1.47 -19.51
N GLU A 144 -5.65 -2.52 -19.85
CA GLU A 144 -5.88 -3.32 -21.07
C GLU A 144 -7.21 -4.08 -20.96
N VAL A 145 -7.43 -4.79 -19.84
CA VAL A 145 -8.68 -5.51 -19.56
C VAL A 145 -9.88 -4.56 -19.58
N GLY A 146 -9.76 -3.37 -19.00
CA GLY A 146 -10.83 -2.36 -19.00
C GLY A 146 -11.17 -1.83 -20.41
N ARG A 147 -10.19 -1.75 -21.32
CA ARG A 147 -10.42 -1.37 -22.72
C ARG A 147 -11.15 -2.47 -23.49
N GLU A 148 -10.74 -3.73 -23.31
CA GLU A 148 -11.38 -4.89 -23.95
C GLU A 148 -12.86 -5.04 -23.54
N HIS A 149 -13.21 -4.71 -22.29
CA HIS A 149 -14.60 -4.74 -21.81
C HIS A 149 -15.41 -3.50 -22.22
N GLY A 150 -14.76 -2.37 -22.51
CA GLY A 150 -15.40 -1.12 -22.94
C GLY A 150 -15.77 -1.10 -24.43
N ASP A 151 -15.02 -1.82 -25.27
CA ASP A 151 -15.26 -1.92 -26.72
C ASP A 151 -16.37 -2.92 -27.09
N GLY A 152 -17.02 -3.55 -26.11
CA GLY A 152 -18.07 -4.56 -26.29
C GLY A 152 -19.52 -4.09 -26.16
N ALA A 153 -19.77 -2.80 -25.92
CA ALA A 153 -21.12 -2.25 -25.79
C ALA A 153 -21.57 -1.59 -27.11
N TRP A 154 -22.45 -2.29 -27.83
CA TRP A 154 -23.22 -1.76 -28.97
C TRP A 154 -24.54 -1.16 -28.50
#